data_AF-A0A935QL04-F1
#
_entry.id   AF-A0A935QL04-F1
#
_cell.length_a   1.000
_cell.length_b   1.000
_cell.length_c   1.000
_cell.angle_alpha   90.00
_cell.angle_beta   90.00
_cell.angle_gamma   90.00
#
_symmetry.space_group_name_H-M   'P 1'
#
loop_
_entity.id
_entity.type
_entity.pdbx_description
1 polymer ?
#
loop_
_entity_poly.entity_id
_entity_poly.type
_entity_poly.pdbx_seq_one_letter_code
_entity_poly.pdbx_strand_id
1 'polypeptide(L)' 'MDPDTDAAAETAQNVVDSVSSWHHGSEEEHVKEALSEGLDGAGVKVSSDDVQQLARDIKESEGEGAPDVSEGIATPADE' A
#
# COMPACT_ATOMS: atom_id res chain seq x y z
N MET A 1 8.71 5.18 18.21
CA MET A 1 8.29 3.98 17.48
C MET A 1 7.17 3.37 18.26
N ASP A 2 5.96 3.63 17.79
CA ASP A 2 4.75 2.98 18.27
C ASP A 2 4.69 1.60 17.58
N PRO A 3 4.59 0.49 18.33
CA PRO A 3 4.64 -0.84 17.75
C PRO A 3 3.47 -1.11 16.78
N ASP A 4 2.34 -0.44 16.96
CA ASP A 4 1.17 -0.57 16.10
C ASP A 4 1.38 0.04 14.71
N THR A 5 2.23 1.07 14.60
CA THR A 5 2.58 1.68 13.32
C THR A 5 3.48 0.76 12.49
N ASP A 6 4.41 0.06 13.15
CA ASP A 6 5.28 -0.94 12.51
C ASP A 6 4.44 -2.08 11.91
N ALA A 7 3.50 -2.63 12.69
CA ALA A 7 2.60 -3.67 12.24
C ALA A 7 1.67 -3.23 11.10
N ALA A 8 1.17 -1.99 11.14
CA ALA A 8 0.36 -1.41 10.07
C ALA A 8 1.18 -1.22 8.77
N ALA A 9 2.43 -0.79 8.88
CA ALA A 9 3.35 -0.64 7.76
C ALA A 9 3.72 -1.99 7.15
N GLU A 10 4.04 -3.00 7.96
CA GLU A 10 4.30 -4.37 7.49
C GLU A 10 3.09 -4.95 6.74
N THR A 11 1.89 -4.71 7.27
CA THR A 11 0.64 -5.16 6.65
C THR A 11 0.40 -4.45 5.32
N ALA A 12 0.57 -3.13 5.29
CA ALA A 12 0.47 -2.34 4.08
C ALA A 12 1.51 -2.76 3.03
N GLN A 13 2.74 -3.04 3.44
CA GLN A 13 3.80 -3.54 2.56
C GLN A 13 3.43 -4.87 1.92
N ASN A 14 2.77 -5.76 2.67
CA ASN A 14 2.31 -7.05 2.14
C ASN A 14 1.21 -6.87 1.08
N VAL A 15 0.29 -5.93 1.29
CA VAL A 15 -0.73 -5.56 0.28
C VAL A 15 -0.05 -4.99 -0.97
N VAL A 16 0.88 -4.05 -0.79
CA VAL A 16 1.62 -3.39 -1.87
C VAL A 16 2.45 -4.41 -2.68
N ASP A 17 3.14 -5.34 -2.02
CA ASP A 17 3.89 -6.42 -2.66
C ASP A 17 2.96 -7.36 -3.45
N SER A 18 1.83 -7.73 -2.84
CA SER A 18 0.81 -8.55 -3.49
C SER A 18 0.32 -7.85 -4.76
N VAL A 19 -0.21 -6.63 -4.64
CA VAL A 19 -0.71 -5.81 -5.75
C VAL A 19 0.37 -5.68 -6.83
N SER A 20 1.60 -5.32 -6.48
CA SER A 20 2.71 -5.19 -7.43
C SER A 20 3.03 -6.49 -8.18
N SER A 21 2.84 -7.65 -7.56
CA SER A 21 3.17 -8.97 -8.14
C SER A 21 2.21 -9.37 -9.28
N TRP A 22 0.91 -9.10 -9.16
CA TRP A 22 -0.08 -9.46 -10.17
C TRP A 22 -0.53 -8.29 -11.05
N HIS A 23 -0.28 -7.04 -10.65
CA HIS A 23 -0.63 -5.86 -11.45
C HIS A 23 0.44 -5.38 -12.44
N HIS A 24 1.51 -6.14 -12.68
CA HIS A 24 2.48 -5.84 -13.73
C HIS A 24 1.76 -5.67 -15.10
N GLY A 25 1.46 -4.43 -15.49
CA GLY A 25 0.68 -4.09 -16.70
C GLY A 25 -0.77 -3.62 -16.50
N SER A 26 -1.25 -3.39 -15.27
CA SER A 26 -2.59 -2.83 -15.02
C SER A 26 -2.64 -1.30 -14.98
N GLU A 27 -3.84 -0.73 -15.12
CA GLU A 27 -4.08 0.71 -14.99
C GLU A 27 -3.89 1.18 -13.55
N GLU A 28 -3.42 2.43 -13.37
CA GLU A 28 -3.16 3.02 -12.04
C GLU A 28 -4.42 3.03 -11.17
N GLU A 29 -5.59 3.26 -11.78
CA GLU A 29 -6.88 3.24 -11.10
C GLU A 29 -7.19 1.86 -10.49
N HIS A 30 -6.89 0.77 -11.20
CA HIS A 30 -7.08 -0.58 -10.67
C HIS A 30 -6.12 -0.88 -9.51
N VAL A 31 -4.86 -0.43 -9.62
CA VAL A 31 -3.87 -0.56 -8.55
C VAL A 31 -4.34 0.18 -7.30
N LYS A 32 -4.83 1.41 -7.46
CA LYS A 32 -5.38 2.25 -6.38
C LYS A 32 -6.56 1.58 -5.68
N GLU A 33 -7.52 1.05 -6.43
CA GLU A 33 -8.69 0.37 -5.87
C GLU A 33 -8.28 -0.88 -5.08
N ALA A 34 -7.41 -1.72 -5.67
CA ALA A 34 -6.92 -2.93 -5.00
C ALA A 34 -6.10 -2.62 -3.75
N LEU A 35 -5.26 -1.58 -3.78
CA LEU A 35 -4.51 -1.13 -2.60
C LEU A 35 -5.48 -0.69 -1.50
N SER A 36 -6.43 0.17 -1.83
CA SER A 36 -7.37 0.73 -0.86
C SER A 36 -8.23 -0.36 -0.23
N GLU A 37 -8.71 -1.32 -1.03
CA GLU A 37 -9.51 -2.44 -0.54
C GLU A 37 -8.69 -3.40 0.31
N GLY A 38 -7.46 -3.70 -0.09
CA GLY A 38 -6.54 -4.56 0.67
C GLY A 38 -6.12 -3.94 2.00
N LEU A 39 -5.85 -2.64 2.02
CA LEU A 39 -5.50 -1.90 3.23
C LEU A 39 -6.69 -1.82 4.20
N ASP A 40 -7.88 -1.46 3.71
CA ASP A 40 -9.10 -1.41 4.52
C ASP A 40 -9.47 -2.78 5.09
N GLY A 41 -9.44 -3.83 4.27
CA GLY A 41 -9.69 -5.20 4.68
C GLY A 41 -8.68 -5.75 5.69
N ALA A 42 -7.46 -5.21 5.69
CA ALA A 42 -6.42 -5.55 6.66
C ALA A 42 -6.47 -4.68 7.94
N GLY A 43 -7.42 -3.75 8.03
CA GLY A 43 -7.54 -2.84 9.17
C GLY A 43 -6.43 -1.79 9.20
N VAL A 44 -5.91 -1.39 8.04
CA VAL A 44 -4.92 -0.31 7.90
C VAL A 44 -5.57 0.87 7.19
N LYS A 45 -5.52 2.04 7.82
CA LYS A 45 -5.89 3.31 7.22
C LYS A 45 -4.66 3.97 6.59
N VAL A 46 -4.82 4.32 5.32
CA VAL A 46 -3.89 5.13 4.53
C VAL A 46 -4.69 6.25 3.90
N SER A 47 -4.14 7.47 3.85
CA SER A 47 -4.84 8.59 3.21
C SER A 47 -4.96 8.40 1.71
N SER A 48 -5.99 8.96 1.08
CA SER A 48 -6.19 8.80 -0.37
C SER A 48 -5.04 9.38 -1.21
N ASP A 49 -4.38 10.44 -0.73
CA ASP A 49 -3.14 10.98 -1.32
C ASP A 49 -2.00 9.95 -1.26
N ASP A 50 -1.76 9.32 -0.10
CA ASP A 50 -0.72 8.30 0.06
C ASP A 50 -1.00 7.05 -0.78
N VAL A 51 -2.26 6.60 -0.86
CA VAL A 51 -2.65 5.50 -1.74
C VAL A 51 -2.39 5.85 -3.21
N GLN A 52 -2.69 7.08 -3.63
CA GLN A 52 -2.41 7.53 -4.99
C GLN A 52 -0.91 7.58 -5.27
N GLN A 53 -0.11 8.03 -4.29
CA GLN A 53 1.33 8.07 -4.40
C GLN A 53 1.91 6.65 -4.52
N LEU A 54 1.49 5.73 -3.65
CA LEU A 54 1.86 4.31 -3.71
C LEU A 54 1.48 3.67 -5.05
N ALA A 55 0.27 3.91 -5.56
CA ALA A 55 -0.16 3.37 -6.84
C ALA A 55 0.72 3.87 -8.01
N ARG A 56 1.11 5.14 -7.96
CA ARG A 56 2.02 5.73 -8.92
C ARG A 56 3.44 5.15 -8.79
N ASP A 57 3.96 5.02 -7.57
CA ASP A 57 5.28 4.45 -7.31
C ASP A 57 5.34 2.98 -7.74
N ILE A 58 4.30 2.17 -7.48
CA ILE A 58 4.18 0.78 -7.99
C ILE A 58 4.28 0.75 -9.51
N LYS A 59 3.68 1.75 -10.19
CA LYS A 59 3.69 1.84 -11.64
C LYS A 59 5.03 2.36 -12.21
N GLU A 60 5.67 3.32 -11.55
CA GLU A 60 7.01 3.78 -11.94
C GLU A 60 8.08 2.72 -11.66
N SER A 61 7.89 1.90 -10.64
CA SER A 61 8.82 0.83 -10.23
C SER A 61 8.67 -0.46 -11.06
N GLU A 62 8.11 -0.37 -12.29
CA GLU A 62 7.93 -1.49 -13.24
C GLU A 62 9.24 -2.30 -13.45
N GLY A 63 9.48 -3.28 -12.59
CA GLY A 63 10.63 -4.20 -12.63
C GLY A 63 11.63 -4.11 -11.47
N GLU A 64 11.54 -3.12 -10.59
CA GLU A 64 12.51 -2.93 -9.48
C GLU A 64 11.98 -3.39 -8.11
N GLY A 65 10.69 -3.72 -8.03
CA GLY A 65 10.03 -4.22 -6.83
C GLY A 65 8.96 -3.25 -6.33
N ALA A 66 8.13 -3.69 -5.39
CA ALA A 66 7.09 -2.85 -4.81
C ALA A 66 7.72 -1.71 -3.99
N PRO A 67 7.16 -0.49 -4.02
CA PRO A 67 7.69 0.62 -3.24
C PRO A 67 7.58 0.34 -1.74
N ASP A 68 8.48 0.97 -0.99
CA ASP A 68 8.52 0.86 0.46
C ASP A 68 7.46 1.75 1.10
N VAL A 69 6.57 1.14 1.88
CA VAL A 69 5.55 1.82 2.67
C VAL A 69 6.24 2.35 3.91
N SER A 70 6.47 3.66 3.94
CA SER A 70 7.01 4.30 5.14
C SER A 70 6.05 4.13 6.32
N GLU A 71 6.58 3.81 7.50
CA GLU A 71 5.78 3.68 8.74
C GLU A 71 4.86 4.88 9.00
N GLY A 72 5.25 6.09 8.56
CA GLY A 72 4.45 7.30 8.74
C GLY A 72 3.18 7.43 7.89
N ILE A 73 3.00 6.61 6.84
CA ILE A 73 1.84 6.71 5.93
C ILE A 73 0.76 5.67 6.20
N ALA A 74 1.08 4.60 6.93
CA ALA A 74 0.15 3.55 7.32
C ALA A 74 -0.19 3.68 8.81
N THR A 75 -1.46 3.88 9.11
CA THR A 75 -1.97 3.87 10.48
C THR A 75 -2.86 2.66 10.70
N PRO A 76 -2.82 2.00 11.86
CA PRO A 76 -3.87 1.05 12.20
C PRO A 76 -5.22 1.77 12.09
N ALA A 77 -6.24 1.08 11.56
CA ALA A 77 -7.58 1.64 11.42
C ALA A 77 -8.24 1.99 12.78
N ASP A 78 -7.56 1.60 13.87
CA ASP A 78 -7.83 1.79 15.30
C ASP A 78 -9.00 0.90 15.79
N GLU A 79 -9.00 0.57 17.07
CA GLU A 79 -10.24 0.16 17.74
C GLU A 79 -10.91 1.37 18.38
#